data_AF-A0A401QPY7-F1
#
_entry.id   AF-A0A401QPY7-F1
#
_cell.length_a   1.000
_cell.length_b   1.000
_cell.length_c   1.000
_cell.angle_alpha   90.00
_cell.angle_beta   90.00
_cell.angle_gamma   90.00
#
_symmetry.space_group_name_H-M   'P 1'
#
loop_
_entity.id
_entity.type
_entity.pdbx_description
1 polymer ?
#
loop_
_entity_poly.entity_id
_entity_poly.type
_entity_poly.pdbx_seq_one_letter_code
_entity_poly.pdbx_strand_id
1 'polypeptide(L)'
;MEPYLRAAEQTPAGVHWESERGRTSRLHHIAHGTLGIVYGLARVGRATGRTDLVDLARAGAADVVARNEAGSTGFLVPHSDPQDHPDLTARYSYGWCHGPTGDAHVFRLLRTVLDEPTWQTYWAASHDCGRTRLPRRSS
;
A
#
# COMPACT_ATOMS: atom_id res chain seq x y z
N MET A 1 -9.63 17.06 7.64
CA MET A 1 -9.44 16.03 6.60
C MET A 1 -8.82 16.57 5.32
N GLU A 2 -9.03 17.86 4.98
CA GLU A 2 -8.37 18.52 3.84
C GLU A 2 -6.83 18.51 3.79
N PRO A 3 -6.07 18.38 4.90
CA PRO A 3 -4.61 18.35 4.80
C PRO A 3 -4.07 17.21 3.92
N TYR A 4 -4.73 16.04 3.92
CA TYR A 4 -4.28 14.88 3.14
C TYR A 4 -4.45 15.07 1.63
N LEU A 5 -5.50 15.80 1.21
CA LEU A 5 -5.72 16.14 -0.20
C LEU A 5 -4.59 17.07 -0.70
N ARG A 6 -4.11 17.99 0.15
CA ARG A 6 -3.06 18.95 -0.22
C ARG A 6 -1.65 18.41 -0.03
N ALA A 7 -1.46 17.44 0.84
CA ALA A 7 -0.17 16.82 1.12
C ALA A 7 0.15 15.61 0.22
N ALA A 8 -0.77 15.25 -0.70
CA ALA A 8 -0.52 14.21 -1.67
C ALA A 8 0.54 14.66 -2.68
N GLU A 9 1.63 13.92 -2.76
CA GLU A 9 2.69 14.12 -3.74
C GLU A 9 2.39 13.29 -4.98
N GLN A 10 2.51 13.89 -6.16
CA GLN A 10 2.26 13.21 -7.43
C GLN A 10 3.42 12.31 -7.80
N THR A 11 3.11 11.13 -8.31
CA THR A 11 4.07 10.19 -8.88
C THR A 11 3.66 9.84 -10.30
N PRO A 12 4.53 9.20 -11.10
CA PRO A 12 4.15 8.76 -12.44
C PRO A 12 2.96 7.78 -12.48
N ALA A 13 2.68 7.09 -11.39
CA ALA A 13 1.65 6.05 -11.31
C ALA A 13 0.44 6.43 -10.43
N GLY A 14 0.51 7.53 -9.67
CA GLY A 14 -0.53 7.90 -8.73
C GLY A 14 -0.06 8.96 -7.73
N VAL A 15 -0.30 8.71 -6.45
CA VAL A 15 0.14 9.61 -5.37
C VAL A 15 0.73 8.86 -4.18
N HIS A 16 1.53 9.55 -3.40
CA HIS A 16 2.02 9.09 -2.10
C HIS A 16 2.09 10.25 -1.11
N TRP A 17 2.52 9.97 0.12
CA TRP A 17 2.58 10.95 1.19
C TRP A 17 3.85 10.81 2.00
N GLU A 18 4.29 11.91 2.61
CA GLU A 18 5.25 11.87 3.71
C GLU A 18 4.61 11.18 4.91
N SER A 19 5.36 10.29 5.57
CA SER A 19 4.94 9.70 6.84
C SER A 19 5.08 10.68 8.00
N GLU A 20 6.06 11.57 7.89
CA GLU A 20 6.38 12.65 8.81
C GLU A 20 7.01 13.80 8.01
N ARG A 21 6.73 15.04 8.41
CA ARG A 21 7.20 16.22 7.66
C ARG A 21 8.72 16.20 7.51
N GLY A 22 9.19 16.35 6.28
CA GLY A 22 10.62 16.41 5.97
C GLY A 22 11.34 15.06 6.01
N ARG A 23 10.64 13.95 6.31
CA ARG A 23 11.19 12.62 6.09
C ARG A 23 11.29 12.39 4.59
N THR A 24 12.45 11.95 4.12
CA THR A 24 12.70 11.71 2.69
C THR A 24 12.08 10.40 2.21
N SER A 25 12.14 9.34 3.02
CA SER A 25 11.58 8.05 2.70
C SER A 25 10.05 8.07 2.66
N ARG A 26 9.48 7.53 1.59
CA ARG A 26 8.03 7.38 1.40
C ARG A 26 7.66 5.94 1.74
N LEU A 27 6.93 5.73 2.83
CA LEU A 27 6.52 4.39 3.26
C LEU A 27 5.29 3.92 2.49
N HIS A 28 5.20 2.62 2.21
CA HIS A 28 4.17 2.10 1.31
C HIS A 28 3.02 1.38 2.00
N HIS A 29 3.30 0.68 3.09
CA HIS A 29 2.36 -0.22 3.76
C HIS A 29 1.40 0.51 4.74
N ILE A 30 0.55 -0.25 5.42
CA ILE A 30 -0.45 0.29 6.36
C ILE A 30 0.17 1.19 7.43
N ALA A 31 1.24 0.73 8.09
CA ALA A 31 1.85 1.50 9.16
C ALA A 31 2.69 2.65 8.57
N HIS A 32 2.28 3.87 8.89
CA HIS A 32 2.94 5.12 8.49
C HIS A 32 3.07 5.35 6.98
N GLY A 33 2.50 4.50 6.13
CA GLY A 33 2.65 4.56 4.69
C GLY A 33 1.37 4.85 3.91
N THR A 34 1.54 4.96 2.60
CA THR A 34 0.50 5.27 1.62
C THR A 34 -0.75 4.41 1.80
N LEU A 35 -0.61 3.09 1.99
CA LEU A 35 -1.78 2.20 2.13
C LEU A 35 -2.61 2.45 3.39
N GLY A 36 -2.01 2.97 4.47
CA GLY A 36 -2.75 3.40 5.66
C GLY A 36 -3.66 4.59 5.38
N ILE A 37 -3.15 5.57 4.61
CA ILE A 37 -3.91 6.75 4.19
C ILE A 37 -5.01 6.35 3.20
N VAL A 38 -4.69 5.52 2.20
CA VAL A 38 -5.65 4.95 1.25
C VAL A 38 -6.81 4.28 1.96
N TYR A 39 -6.54 3.49 3.00
CA TYR A 39 -7.59 2.83 3.77
C TYR A 39 -8.55 3.86 4.40
N GLY A 40 -8.02 4.90 5.05
CA GLY A 40 -8.82 5.97 5.65
C GLY A 40 -9.64 6.73 4.62
N LEU A 41 -9.00 7.15 3.52
CA LEU A 41 -9.65 7.87 2.42
C LEU A 41 -10.80 7.05 1.80
N ALA A 42 -10.56 5.78 1.48
CA ALA A 42 -11.58 4.91 0.89
C ALA A 42 -12.75 4.65 1.85
N ARG A 43 -12.47 4.41 3.14
CA ARG A 43 -13.50 4.21 4.18
C ARG A 43 -14.39 5.44 4.32
N VAL A 44 -13.78 6.61 4.53
CA VAL A 44 -14.51 7.86 4.75
C VAL A 44 -15.21 8.31 3.48
N GLY A 45 -14.54 8.23 2.33
CA GLY A 45 -15.10 8.58 1.03
C GLY A 45 -16.38 7.79 0.75
N ARG A 46 -16.35 6.47 0.93
CA ARG A 46 -17.55 5.63 0.81
C ARG A 46 -18.64 5.99 1.81
N ALA A 47 -18.29 6.17 3.09
CA ALA A 47 -19.27 6.45 4.14
C ALA A 47 -19.97 7.81 3.97
N THR A 48 -19.30 8.76 3.31
CA THR A 48 -19.78 10.14 3.15
C THR A 48 -20.24 10.47 1.72
N GLY A 49 -20.12 9.53 0.78
CA GLY A 49 -20.42 9.77 -0.64
C GLY A 49 -19.43 10.71 -1.34
N ARG A 50 -18.25 10.94 -0.77
CA ARG A 50 -17.21 11.83 -1.29
C ARG A 50 -16.32 11.08 -2.30
N THR A 51 -16.67 11.19 -3.58
CA THR A 51 -15.98 10.51 -4.68
C THR A 51 -14.53 10.96 -4.83
N ASP A 52 -14.22 12.23 -4.58
CA ASP A 52 -12.85 12.77 -4.62
C ASP A 52 -11.90 12.07 -3.65
N LEU A 53 -12.40 11.66 -2.48
CA LEU A 53 -11.61 10.89 -1.51
C LEU A 53 -11.37 9.46 -1.98
N VAL A 54 -12.37 8.86 -2.63
CA VAL A 54 -12.27 7.51 -3.21
C VAL A 54 -11.30 7.51 -4.39
N ASP A 55 -11.34 8.53 -5.25
CA ASP A 55 -10.42 8.69 -6.38
C ASP A 55 -8.98 8.91 -5.89
N LEU A 56 -8.78 9.70 -4.83
CA LEU A 56 -7.45 9.87 -4.23
C LEU A 56 -6.94 8.57 -3.60
N ALA A 57 -7.82 7.79 -2.96
CA ALA A 57 -7.47 6.47 -2.45
C ALA A 57 -7.05 5.51 -3.57
N ARG A 58 -7.76 5.54 -4.71
CA ARG A 58 -7.42 4.78 -5.91
C ARG A 58 -6.03 5.17 -6.44
N ALA A 59 -5.75 6.46 -6.55
CA ALA A 59 -4.44 6.95 -7.00
C ALA A 59 -3.32 6.55 -6.03
N GLY A 60 -3.55 6.60 -4.71
CA GLY A 60 -2.58 6.14 -3.72
C GLY A 60 -2.29 4.64 -3.81
N ALA A 61 -3.32 3.83 -4.04
CA ALA A 61 -3.16 2.40 -4.23
C ALA A 61 -2.41 2.07 -5.53
N ALA A 62 -2.66 2.83 -6.61
CA ALA A 62 -1.98 2.67 -7.89
C ALA A 62 -0.47 2.91 -7.79
N ASP A 63 -0.04 3.92 -7.02
CA ASP A 63 1.40 4.15 -6.76
C ASP A 63 2.06 2.95 -6.09
N VAL A 64 1.44 2.40 -5.03
CA VAL A 64 1.99 1.24 -4.32
C VAL A 64 2.00 0.00 -5.20
N VAL A 65 0.97 -0.19 -6.02
CA VAL A 65 0.90 -1.29 -6.99
C VAL A 65 2.02 -1.23 -8.03
N ALA A 66 2.34 -0.03 -8.53
CA ALA A 66 3.39 0.17 -9.52
C ALA A 66 4.80 -0.18 -8.98
N ARG A 67 4.95 -0.25 -7.66
CA ARG A 67 6.20 -0.64 -6.96
C ARG A 67 6.31 -2.14 -6.70
N ASN A 68 5.40 -2.95 -7.22
CA ASN A 68 5.46 -4.40 -7.07
C ASN A 68 6.67 -5.00 -7.79
N GLU A 69 7.52 -5.70 -7.04
CA GLU A 69 8.74 -6.36 -7.52
C GLU A 69 8.60 -7.89 -7.59
N ALA A 70 7.45 -8.45 -7.21
CA ALA A 70 7.20 -9.89 -7.27
C ALA A 70 6.78 -10.42 -8.66
N GLY A 71 6.57 -9.53 -9.64
CA GLY A 71 6.09 -9.90 -10.97
C GLY A 71 4.59 -10.23 -10.99
N SER A 72 4.15 -10.98 -12.00
CA SER A 72 2.72 -11.25 -12.24
C SER A 72 2.08 -12.27 -11.29
N THR A 73 2.88 -13.02 -10.53
CA THR A 73 2.43 -14.13 -9.68
C THR A 73 2.46 -13.81 -8.20
N GLY A 74 2.83 -12.58 -7.81
CA GLY A 74 2.91 -12.18 -6.41
C GLY A 74 2.82 -10.67 -6.23
N PHE A 75 2.76 -10.27 -4.96
CA PHE A 75 2.78 -8.86 -4.56
C PHE A 75 3.82 -8.63 -3.46
N LEU A 76 4.93 -8.00 -3.81
CA LEU A 76 6.01 -7.64 -2.90
C LEU A 76 6.50 -6.24 -3.22
N VAL A 77 6.33 -5.34 -2.26
CA VAL A 77 6.72 -3.93 -2.37
C VAL A 77 7.83 -3.66 -1.35
N PRO A 78 8.85 -2.84 -1.67
CA PRO A 78 9.81 -2.39 -0.67
C PRO A 78 9.14 -1.71 0.53
N HIS A 79 9.84 -1.64 1.66
CA HIS A 79 9.33 -0.98 2.85
C HIS A 79 9.09 0.53 2.61
N SER A 80 10.02 1.17 1.89
CA SER A 80 9.94 2.57 1.51
C SER A 80 10.83 2.89 0.31
N ASP A 81 10.65 4.08 -0.24
CA ASP A 81 11.51 4.65 -1.29
C ASP A 81 11.78 6.16 -1.02
N PRO A 82 13.05 6.59 -0.88
CA PRO A 82 14.25 5.76 -0.68
C PRO A 82 14.14 4.85 0.55
N GLN A 83 15.00 3.83 0.64
CA GLN A 83 15.01 2.91 1.80
C GLN A 83 15.26 3.68 3.10
N ASP A 84 14.36 3.49 4.05
CA ASP A 84 14.38 4.16 5.35
C ASP A 84 15.27 3.38 6.33
N HIS A 85 16.30 4.00 6.88
CA HIS A 85 17.26 3.33 7.78
C HIS A 85 17.78 1.97 7.25
N PRO A 86 18.52 1.96 6.13
CA PRO A 86 18.94 0.71 5.45
C PRO A 86 19.80 -0.23 6.32
N ASP A 87 20.45 0.28 7.35
CA ASP A 87 21.24 -0.52 8.30
C ASP A 87 20.38 -1.23 9.37
N LEU A 88 19.11 -0.82 9.51
CA LEU A 88 18.21 -1.29 10.57
C LEU A 88 16.95 -1.97 10.03
N THR A 89 16.52 -1.63 8.81
CA THR A 89 15.31 -2.17 8.20
C THR A 89 15.65 -3.02 6.98
N ALA A 90 15.03 -4.18 6.89
CA ALA A 90 15.09 -4.96 5.67
C ALA A 90 14.35 -4.23 4.53
N ARG A 91 14.84 -4.40 3.30
CA ARG A 91 14.17 -3.85 2.11
C ARG A 91 12.72 -4.28 1.99
N TYR A 92 12.39 -5.50 2.39
CA TYR A 92 11.03 -6.03 2.39
C TYR A 92 10.61 -6.44 3.78
N SER A 93 9.33 -6.24 4.06
CA SER A 93 8.69 -6.64 5.30
C SER A 93 7.52 -7.58 5.00
N TYR A 94 7.38 -8.63 5.80
CA TYR A 94 6.40 -9.71 5.56
C TYR A 94 5.26 -9.72 6.60
N GLY A 95 5.30 -8.80 7.57
CA GLY A 95 4.31 -8.71 8.65
C GLY A 95 3.04 -7.95 8.27
N TRP A 96 2.15 -7.79 9.24
CA TRP A 96 0.88 -7.05 9.06
C TRP A 96 1.09 -5.54 8.85
N CYS A 97 1.90 -4.90 9.68
CA CYS A 97 2.07 -3.44 9.67
C CYS A 97 2.78 -2.94 8.40
N HIS A 98 3.79 -3.68 7.95
CA HIS A 98 4.68 -3.29 6.86
C HIS A 98 4.74 -4.33 5.75
N GLY A 99 3.69 -5.10 5.50
CA GLY A 99 3.81 -6.20 4.55
C GLY A 99 2.49 -6.67 3.97
N PRO A 100 2.55 -7.73 3.14
CA PRO A 100 1.49 -8.11 2.23
C PRO A 100 0.20 -8.53 2.96
N THR A 101 0.28 -8.99 4.21
CA THR A 101 -0.92 -9.30 5.00
C THR A 101 -1.76 -8.04 5.29
N GLY A 102 -1.11 -6.92 5.60
CA GLY A 102 -1.79 -5.63 5.75
C GLY A 102 -2.31 -5.13 4.41
N ASP A 103 -1.47 -5.18 3.38
CA ASP A 103 -1.82 -4.69 2.05
C ASP A 103 -3.05 -5.40 1.49
N ALA A 104 -3.15 -6.72 1.69
CA ALA A 104 -4.35 -7.50 1.35
C ALA A 104 -5.62 -6.94 2.02
N HIS A 105 -5.55 -6.50 3.27
CA HIS A 105 -6.73 -5.91 3.92
C HIS A 105 -7.21 -4.63 3.23
N VAL A 106 -6.28 -3.82 2.72
CA VAL A 106 -6.59 -2.61 1.95
C VAL A 106 -7.15 -2.97 0.57
N PHE A 107 -6.54 -3.89 -0.15
CA PHE A 107 -7.06 -4.31 -1.47
C PHE A 107 -8.46 -4.93 -1.38
N ARG A 108 -8.75 -5.71 -0.33
CA ARG A 108 -10.10 -6.22 -0.07
C ARG A 108 -11.12 -5.11 0.16
N LEU A 109 -10.73 -4.06 0.89
CA LEU A 109 -11.57 -2.87 1.07
C LEU A 109 -11.82 -2.19 -0.27
N LEU A 110 -10.76 -1.91 -1.04
CA LEU A 110 -10.85 -1.22 -2.33
C LEU A 110 -11.74 -1.97 -3.32
N ARG A 111 -11.62 -3.31 -3.40
CA ARG A 111 -12.54 -4.15 -4.17
C ARG A 111 -14.01 -3.89 -3.81
N THR A 112 -14.29 -3.74 -2.52
CA THR A 112 -15.67 -3.52 -2.02
C THR A 112 -16.15 -2.08 -2.22
N VAL A 113 -15.23 -1.11 -2.30
CA VAL A 113 -15.54 0.33 -2.46
C VAL A 113 -15.67 0.71 -3.93
N LEU A 114 -14.78 0.20 -4.78
CA LEU A 114 -14.65 0.56 -6.19
C LEU A 114 -15.37 -0.42 -7.13
N ASP A 115 -15.73 -1.61 -6.65
CA ASP A 115 -16.32 -2.70 -7.46
C ASP A 115 -15.47 -3.09 -8.69
N GLU A 116 -14.14 -2.94 -8.57
CA GLU A 116 -13.19 -3.22 -9.64
C GLU A 116 -12.50 -4.58 -9.42
N PRO A 117 -12.50 -5.49 -10.42
CA PRO A 117 -11.96 -6.83 -10.27
C PRO A 117 -10.43 -6.87 -10.11
N THR A 118 -9.71 -5.86 -10.59
CA THR A 118 -8.24 -5.75 -10.43
C THR A 118 -7.79 -5.87 -8.96
N TRP A 119 -8.57 -5.33 -8.02
CA TRP A 119 -8.23 -5.41 -6.59
C TRP A 119 -8.34 -6.83 -6.02
N GLN A 120 -9.13 -7.70 -6.64
CA GLN A 120 -9.16 -9.13 -6.31
C GLN A 120 -7.83 -9.81 -6.67
N THR A 121 -7.23 -9.44 -7.79
CA THR A 121 -5.93 -9.98 -8.22
C THR A 121 -4.83 -9.62 -7.22
N TYR A 122 -4.73 -8.35 -6.82
CA TYR A 122 -3.72 -7.93 -5.83
C TYR A 122 -3.97 -8.50 -4.43
N TRP A 123 -5.24 -8.63 -4.05
CA TRP A 123 -5.60 -9.34 -2.82
C TRP A 123 -5.09 -10.78 -2.84
N ALA A 124 -5.35 -11.53 -3.91
CA ALA A 124 -4.88 -12.91 -4.04
C ALA A 124 -3.34 -12.99 -4.07
N ALA A 125 -2.69 -12.15 -4.88
CA ALA A 125 -1.23 -12.11 -5.01
C ALA A 125 -0.51 -11.81 -3.68
N SER A 126 -1.13 -11.03 -2.81
CA SER A 126 -0.59 -10.74 -1.46
C SER A 126 -0.59 -11.97 -0.54
N HIS A 127 -1.46 -12.95 -0.77
CA HIS A 127 -1.45 -14.20 0.01
C HIS A 127 -0.36 -15.17 -0.45
N ASP A 128 0.01 -15.15 -1.74
CA ASP A 128 0.96 -16.09 -2.33
C ASP A 128 2.43 -15.75 -2.05
N CYS A 129 2.76 -14.48 -1.81
CA CYS A 129 4.13 -14.06 -1.47
C CYS A 129 4.68 -14.72 -0.18
N GLY A 130 3.81 -15.12 0.76
CA GLY A 130 4.23 -15.85 1.96
C GLY A 130 4.65 -17.30 1.68
N ARG A 131 4.15 -17.93 0.61
CA ARG A 131 4.41 -19.36 0.33
C ARG A 131 5.73 -19.61 -0.41
N THR A 132 6.25 -18.62 -1.13
CA THR A 132 7.40 -18.80 -2.03
C THR A 132 8.73 -18.30 -1.48
N ARG A 133 8.76 -17.50 -0.40
CA ARG A 133 10.02 -16.87 0.09
C ARG A 133 10.28 -16.95 1.60
N LEU A 134 9.39 -17.55 2.40
CA LEU A 134 9.74 -17.85 3.80
C LEU A 134 10.77 -18.99 3.82
N PRO A 135 11.92 -18.85 4.51
CA PRO A 135 12.83 -19.97 4.70
C PRO A 135 12.06 -21.11 5.38
N ARG A 136 12.09 -22.29 4.75
CA ARG A 136 11.47 -23.49 5.32
C ARG A 136 12.13 -23.71 6.68
N ARG A 137 11.33 -23.68 7.75
CA ARG A 137 11.84 -24.06 9.07
C ARG A 137 12.25 -25.53 8.99
N SER A 138 13.54 -25.80 9.13
CA SER A 138 14.04 -27.14 9.34
C SER A 138 13.52 -27.62 10.69
N SER A 139 12.65 -28.62 10.68
CA SER A 139 12.27 -29.43 11.84
C SER A 139 13.41 -30.35 12.24
#